data_AF-A0A1J3FHD4-F1
#
_entry.id   AF-A0A1J3FHD4-F1
#
_cell.length_a   1.000
_cell.length_b   1.000
_cell.length_c   1.000
_cell.angle_alpha   90.00
_cell.angle_beta   90.00
_cell.angle_gamma   90.00
#
_symmetry.space_group_name_H-M   'P 1'
#
loop_
_entity.id
_entity.type
_entity.pdbx_description
1 polymer ?
#
loop_
_entity_poly.entity_id
_entity_poly.type
_entity_poly.pdbx_seq_one_letter_code
_entity_poly.pdbx_strand_id
1 'polypeptide(L)'
;KVKRDYVDGLGDTLDLVPIGAWHGNGRKAGWYSPFLMACFNPGTEEFQSVCRVMSGFSDAFYIEMKELYSEDKILTKKPPYYRTGETPDMWFRAEVVWEIRGADLTVSPV
;
A
#
# COMPACT_ATOMS: atom_id res chain seq x y z
N LYS A 1 -8.84 9.46 -23.94
CA LYS A 1 -8.29 10.64 -23.21
C LYS A 1 -6.95 10.21 -22.63
N VAL A 2 -5.85 10.80 -23.07
CA VAL A 2 -4.52 10.59 -22.48
C VAL A 2 -4.33 11.68 -21.44
N LYS A 3 -4.02 11.30 -20.20
CA LYS A 3 -3.70 12.23 -19.12
C LYS A 3 -2.17 12.32 -18.99
N ARG A 4 -1.66 13.40 -18.41
CA ARG A 4 -0.20 13.70 -18.34
C ARG A 4 0.61 12.65 -17.59
N ASP A 5 0.00 11.94 -16.65
CA ASP A 5 0.54 10.83 -15.86
C ASP A 5 0.82 9.54 -16.67
N TYR A 6 0.38 9.48 -17.94
CA TYR A 6 0.66 8.34 -18.83
C TYR A 6 2.03 8.43 -19.53
N VAL A 7 2.76 9.54 -19.34
CA VAL A 7 4.08 9.75 -19.93
C VAL A 7 5.14 9.39 -18.88
N ASP A 8 5.96 8.37 -19.17
CA ASP A 8 7.10 7.99 -18.33
C ASP A 8 7.98 9.22 -18.06
N GLY A 9 8.14 9.56 -16.77
CA GLY A 9 8.97 10.67 -16.30
C GLY A 9 8.23 11.97 -15.94
N LEU A 10 6.90 12.02 -16.01
CA LEU A 10 6.12 13.25 -15.74
C LEU A 10 5.03 13.11 -14.66
N GLY A 11 5.21 12.17 -13.72
CA GLY A 11 4.37 12.00 -12.53
C GLY A 11 5.23 11.78 -11.29
N ASP A 12 4.76 12.27 -10.14
CA ASP A 12 5.45 12.08 -8.88
C ASP A 12 5.46 10.59 -8.51
N THR A 13 6.66 10.05 -8.30
CA THR A 13 6.85 8.71 -7.73
C THR A 13 7.11 8.84 -6.24
N LEU A 14 6.54 7.93 -5.46
CA LEU A 14 6.74 7.87 -4.02
C LEU A 14 7.16 6.47 -3.61
N ASP A 15 8.22 6.38 -2.83
CA ASP A 15 8.64 5.16 -2.16
C ASP A 15 7.81 4.96 -0.89
N LEU A 16 6.89 3.99 -0.93
CA LEU A 16 5.97 3.73 0.17
C LEU A 16 6.06 2.28 0.62
N VAL A 17 5.78 2.07 1.91
CA VAL A 17 5.78 0.76 2.54
C VAL A 17 4.35 0.25 2.69
N PRO A 18 4.03 -0.95 2.19
CA PRO A 18 2.77 -1.62 2.50
C PRO A 18 2.72 -2.00 3.99
N ILE A 19 1.76 -1.45 4.73
CA ILE A 19 1.57 -1.69 6.17
C ILE A 19 0.31 -2.49 6.49
N GLY A 20 -0.50 -2.79 5.49
CA GLY A 20 -1.67 -3.67 5.61
C GLY A 20 -2.42 -3.82 4.30
N ALA A 21 -3.46 -4.65 4.30
CA ALA A 21 -4.38 -4.80 3.17
C ALA A 21 -5.75 -5.32 3.61
N TRP A 22 -6.69 -5.25 2.67
CA TRP A 22 -7.99 -5.91 2.76
C TRP A 22 -8.05 -7.10 1.81
N HIS A 23 -9.02 -7.98 2.03
CA HIS A 23 -9.38 -8.96 1.01
C HIS A 23 -10.03 -8.28 -0.19
N GLY A 24 -9.54 -8.60 -1.39
CA GLY A 24 -10.15 -8.13 -2.62
C GLY A 24 -11.58 -8.63 -2.76
N ASN A 25 -12.34 -8.00 -3.64
CA ASN A 25 -13.72 -8.40 -3.95
C ASN A 25 -13.84 -8.90 -5.39
N GLY A 26 -14.84 -9.74 -5.67
CA GLY A 26 -15.14 -10.25 -7.02
C GLY A 26 -13.96 -11.02 -7.64
N ARG A 27 -13.48 -10.57 -8.80
CA ARG A 27 -12.31 -11.17 -9.49
C ARG A 27 -11.03 -11.16 -8.63
N LYS A 28 -10.95 -10.27 -7.63
CA LYS A 28 -9.81 -10.17 -6.71
C LYS A 28 -10.04 -10.84 -5.36
N ALA A 29 -11.12 -11.62 -5.19
CA ALA A 29 -11.44 -12.29 -3.92
C ALA A 29 -10.29 -13.17 -3.37
N GLY A 30 -9.44 -13.70 -4.25
CA GLY A 30 -8.28 -14.51 -3.86
C GLY A 30 -7.02 -13.73 -3.51
N TRP A 31 -7.03 -12.40 -3.63
CA TRP A 31 -5.86 -11.52 -3.54
C TRP A 31 -6.02 -10.45 -2.46
N TYR A 32 -4.89 -9.96 -1.95
CA TYR A 32 -4.86 -8.78 -1.10
C TYR A 32 -5.07 -7.52 -1.95
N SER A 33 -6.17 -6.81 -1.73
CA SER A 33 -6.48 -5.56 -2.41
C SER A 33 -7.67 -4.85 -1.75
N PRO A 34 -7.60 -3.54 -1.50
CA PRO A 34 -6.43 -2.67 -1.72
C PRO A 34 -5.32 -2.90 -0.69
N PHE A 35 -4.11 -2.45 -1.01
CA PHE A 35 -3.00 -2.34 -0.06
C PHE A 35 -3.01 -0.96 0.60
N LEU A 36 -2.75 -0.89 1.90
CA LEU A 36 -2.54 0.33 2.65
C LEU A 36 -1.04 0.68 2.63
N MET A 37 -0.70 1.80 2.01
CA MET A 37 0.67 2.28 1.85
C MET A 37 0.97 3.39 2.85
N ALA A 38 2.19 3.41 3.38
CA ALA A 38 2.64 4.39 4.35
C ALA A 38 4.06 4.90 4.05
N CYS A 39 4.36 6.12 4.47
CA CYS A 39 5.71 6.66 4.49
C CYS A 39 6.30 6.57 5.90
N PHE A 40 7.63 6.52 6.00
CA PHE A 40 8.32 6.54 7.28
C PHE A 40 8.64 7.98 7.69
N ASN A 41 8.25 8.39 8.89
CA ASN A 41 8.61 9.68 9.48
C ASN A 41 9.83 9.51 10.40
N PRO A 42 11.02 10.00 10.01
CA PRO A 42 12.23 9.85 10.82
C PRO A 42 12.21 10.68 12.11
N GLY A 43 11.34 11.69 12.22
CA GLY A 43 11.24 12.52 13.43
C GLY A 43 10.45 11.86 14.55
N THR A 44 9.50 10.98 14.23
CA THR A 44 8.69 10.25 15.22
C THR A 44 8.95 8.75 15.22
N GLU A 45 9.76 8.25 14.29
CA GLU A 45 10.04 6.82 14.07
C GLU A 45 8.76 6.00 13.80
N GLU A 46 7.80 6.60 13.09
CA GLU A 46 6.49 6.02 12.82
C GLU A 46 6.19 5.91 11.32
N PHE A 47 5.38 4.92 10.95
CA PHE A 47 4.82 4.81 9.61
C PHE A 47 3.46 5.49 9.55
N GLN A 48 3.31 6.45 8.64
CA GLN A 48 2.10 7.23 8.45
C GLN A 48 1.40 6.81 7.15
N SER A 49 0.13 6.42 7.23
CA SER A 49 -0.62 6.02 6.03
C SER A 49 -0.79 7.17 5.06
N VAL A 50 -0.54 6.91 3.78
CA VAL A 50 -0.62 7.90 2.70
C VAL A 50 -1.81 7.62 1.79
N CYS A 51 -1.90 6.40 1.25
CA CYS A 51 -2.91 6.05 0.26
C CYS A 51 -3.24 4.56 0.26
N ARG A 52 -4.36 4.22 -0.39
CA ARG A 52 -4.73 2.85 -0.71
C ARG A 52 -4.42 2.57 -2.19
N VAL A 53 -3.78 1.44 -2.48
CA VAL A 53 -3.47 1.03 -3.86
C VAL A 53 -4.31 -0.19 -4.24
N MET A 54 -5.23 0.01 -5.19
CA MET A 54 -6.22 -1.01 -5.59
C MET A 54 -5.90 -1.69 -6.94
N SER A 55 -5.13 -1.05 -7.80
CA SER A 55 -4.82 -1.51 -9.16
C SER A 55 -3.46 -1.00 -9.62
N GLY A 56 -2.97 -1.50 -10.75
CA GLY A 56 -1.63 -1.19 -11.28
C GLY A 56 -0.64 -2.33 -11.15
N PHE A 57 -1.06 -3.45 -10.56
CA PHE A 57 -0.25 -4.65 -10.38
C PHE A 57 -0.61 -5.73 -11.41
N SER A 58 0.40 -6.50 -11.81
CA SER A 58 0.23 -7.70 -12.64
C SER A 58 -0.32 -8.86 -11.80
N ASP A 59 -0.89 -9.88 -12.46
CA ASP A 59 -1.34 -11.10 -11.76
C ASP A 59 -0.15 -11.82 -11.07
N ALA A 60 1.04 -11.78 -11.67
CA ALA A 60 2.27 -12.31 -11.07
C ALA A 60 2.63 -11.60 -9.76
N PHE A 61 2.50 -10.26 -9.71
CA PHE A 61 2.72 -9.50 -8.49
C PHE A 61 1.75 -9.92 -7.37
N TYR A 62 0.48 -10.14 -7.68
CA TYR A 62 -0.48 -10.59 -6.68
C TYR A 62 -0.14 -11.98 -6.13
N ILE A 63 0.39 -12.88 -6.97
CA ILE A 63 0.89 -14.20 -6.54
C ILE A 63 2.07 -14.02 -5.58
N GLU A 64 3.10 -13.28 -5.99
CA GLU A 64 4.30 -13.03 -5.18
C GLU A 64 3.96 -12.38 -3.84
N MET A 65 3.05 -11.39 -3.82
CA MET A 65 2.66 -10.72 -2.58
C MET A 65 1.86 -11.62 -1.65
N LYS A 66 1.06 -12.53 -2.20
CA LYS A 66 0.34 -13.52 -1.40
C LYS A 66 1.30 -14.51 -0.74
N GLU A 67 2.35 -14.91 -1.44
CA GLU A 67 3.41 -15.78 -0.90
C GLU A 67 4.28 -15.03 0.13
N LEU A 68 4.64 -13.78 -0.17
CA LEU A 68 5.45 -12.94 0.69
C LEU A 68 4.74 -12.66 2.02
N TYR A 69 3.47 -12.27 1.97
CA TYR A 69 2.60 -12.04 3.13
C TYR A 69 1.80 -13.29 3.50
N SER A 70 2.51 -14.40 3.64
CA SER A 70 2.00 -15.61 4.29
C SER A 70 1.96 -15.41 5.82
N GLU A 71 1.32 -16.34 6.54
CA GLU A 71 0.88 -16.20 7.94
C GLU A 71 1.93 -15.61 8.90
N ASP A 72 3.21 -15.88 8.68
CA ASP A 72 4.30 -15.39 9.53
C ASP A 72 4.54 -13.87 9.44
N LYS A 73 4.16 -13.24 8.33
CA LYS A 73 4.35 -11.80 8.09
C LYS A 73 3.09 -10.97 8.33
N ILE A 74 1.97 -11.64 8.59
CA ILE A 74 0.71 -10.99 8.92
C ILE A 74 0.67 -10.78 10.42
N LEU A 75 0.57 -9.52 10.81
CA LEU A 75 0.48 -9.12 12.21
C LEU A 75 -0.97 -9.22 12.67
N THR A 76 -1.19 -9.84 13.83
CA THR A 76 -2.51 -10.00 14.42
C THR A 76 -3.13 -8.69 14.91
N LYS A 77 -2.30 -7.67 15.15
CA LYS A 77 -2.72 -6.35 15.66
C LYS A 77 -1.90 -5.25 15.00
N LYS A 78 -2.50 -4.06 14.94
CA LYS A 78 -1.84 -2.83 14.50
C LYS A 78 -0.60 -2.54 15.36
N PRO A 79 0.60 -2.44 14.76
CA PRO A 79 1.79 -1.99 15.47
C PRO A 79 1.61 -0.59 16.08
N PRO A 80 2.17 -0.32 17.27
CA PRO A 80 2.04 0.96 17.94
C PRO A 80 2.72 2.10 17.18
N TYR A 81 3.67 1.81 16.29
CA TYR A 81 4.36 2.77 15.43
C TYR A 81 3.63 2.99 14.08
N TYR A 82 2.45 2.40 13.87
CA TYR A 82 1.61 2.69 12.69
C TYR A 82 0.55 3.75 13.02
N ARG A 83 0.65 4.88 12.34
CA ARG A 83 -0.25 6.03 12.41
C ARG A 83 -1.16 6.02 11.20
N THR A 84 -2.39 5.59 11.41
CA THR A 84 -3.42 5.53 10.38
C THR A 84 -4.80 5.56 11.04
N GLY A 85 -5.75 6.24 10.41
CA GLY A 85 -7.18 6.16 10.74
C GLY A 85 -7.88 4.98 10.06
N GLU A 86 -7.17 4.26 9.19
CA GLU A 86 -7.69 3.11 8.46
C GLU A 86 -7.59 1.83 9.27
N THR A 87 -8.54 0.92 9.06
CA THR A 87 -8.56 -0.41 9.69
C THR A 87 -8.54 -1.49 8.60
N PRO A 88 -7.36 -1.89 8.10
CA PRO A 88 -7.20 -3.05 7.23
C PRO A 88 -7.57 -4.35 7.95
N ASP A 89 -7.99 -5.35 7.16
CA ASP A 89 -8.28 -6.69 7.66
C ASP A 89 -7.00 -7.38 8.17
N MET A 90 -5.87 -7.04 7.54
CA MET A 90 -4.57 -7.67 7.76
C MET A 90 -3.51 -6.58 7.92
N TRP A 91 -2.73 -6.66 8.99
CA TRP A 91 -1.58 -5.80 9.19
C TRP A 91 -0.33 -6.47 8.67
N PHE A 92 0.55 -5.73 8.01
CA PHE A 92 1.78 -6.26 7.44
C PHE A 92 2.99 -5.69 8.15
N ARG A 93 4.07 -6.46 8.21
CA ARG A 93 5.35 -5.94 8.65
C ARG A 93 5.99 -5.09 7.55
N ALA A 94 6.50 -3.93 7.96
CA ALA A 94 7.22 -2.99 7.12
C ALA A 94 8.61 -3.55 6.74
N GLU A 95 8.67 -4.44 5.75
CA GLU A 95 9.91 -5.08 5.27
C GLU A 95 10.28 -4.73 3.82
N VAL A 96 9.32 -4.26 3.03
CA VAL A 96 9.51 -3.95 1.60
C VAL A 96 9.06 -2.53 1.31
N VAL A 97 9.65 -1.93 0.28
CA VAL A 97 9.34 -0.58 -0.20
C VAL A 97 8.92 -0.69 -1.66
N TRP A 98 7.82 -0.06 -2.04
CA TRP A 98 7.29 -0.05 -3.40
C TRP A 98 7.31 1.37 -3.96
N GLU A 99 7.76 1.50 -5.20
CA GLU A 99 7.58 2.72 -5.98
C GLU A 99 6.11 2.81 -6.43
N ILE A 100 5.40 3.81 -5.93
CA ILE A 100 4.00 4.09 -6.31
C ILE A 100 3.97 5.34 -7.18
N ARG A 101 3.28 5.26 -8.31
CA ARG A 101 3.04 6.38 -9.21
C ARG A 101 1.64 6.94 -9.00
N GLY A 102 1.56 8.24 -8.72
CA GLY A 102 0.30 8.98 -8.59
C GLY A 102 0.18 10.03 -9.69
N ALA A 103 -1.05 10.38 -10.04
CA ALA A 103 -1.30 11.48 -10.99
C ALA A 103 -1.16 12.85 -10.32
N ASP A 104 -1.59 12.98 -9.06
CA ASP A 104 -1.52 14.20 -8.25
C ASP A 104 -1.55 13.82 -6.76
N LEU A 105 -0.86 14.61 -5.92
CA LEU A 105 -0.98 14.52 -4.46
C LEU A 105 -2.10 15.46 -3.97
N THR A 106 -3.06 14.91 -3.24
CA THR A 106 -4.15 15.67 -2.64
C THR A 106 -4.08 15.62 -1.13
N VAL A 107 -4.39 16.74 -0.46
CA VAL A 107 -4.55 16.76 0.99
C VAL A 107 -5.71 15.84 1.37
N SER A 108 -5.42 14.80 2.14
CA SER A 108 -6.43 13.88 2.66
C SER A 108 -7.14 14.53 3.86
N PRO A 109 -8.47 14.55 3.92
CA PRO A 109 -9.22 15.21 4.99
C PRO A 109 -9.34 14.39 6.29
N VAL A 110 -8.55 13.32 6.45
CA VAL A 110 -8.67 12.35 7.57
C VAL A 110 -7.75 12.72 8.72
#